data_AF-A0A087UHW8-F1
#
_entry.id   AF-A0A087UHW8-F1
#
_cell.length_a   1.000
_cell.length_b   1.000
_cell.length_c   1.000
_cell.angle_alpha   90.00
_cell.angle_beta   90.00
_cell.angle_gamma   90.00
#
_symmetry.space_group_name_H-M   'P 1'
#
loop_
_entity.id
_entity.type
_entity.pdbx_description
1 polymer ?
#
loop_
_entity_poly.entity_id
_entity_poly.type
_entity_poly.pdbx_seq_one_letter_code
_entity_poly.pdbx_strand_id
1 'polypeptide(L)'
;MGNTSSSRRVTVVNDDVVGVVQVSENFVRRLRAEPEKSSASVASTVQEQKPVTEESTSSSRFVPFTPPEHFSSTLEQRQKYHEEFKKAEKSWQNRISELESQNRQLFDAAKDKFEKTLTEVEENHVKNSFAPVCPDKEQQVLKCYKENTKFPLNCSREVRDFIDCVEKVRMTALSK
;
A
#
# COMPACT_ATOMS: atom_id res chain seq x y z
N MET A 1 -29.73 -18.50 25.94
CA MET A 1 -28.34 -18.68 26.40
C MET A 1 -27.62 -19.57 25.40
N GLY A 2 -26.59 -19.07 24.69
CA GLY A 2 -25.72 -19.87 23.82
C GLY A 2 -25.53 -19.32 22.40
N ASN A 3 -24.70 -18.28 22.26
CA ASN A 3 -24.24 -17.76 20.96
C ASN A 3 -22.95 -18.50 20.56
N THR A 4 -22.99 -19.35 19.53
CA THR A 4 -21.82 -20.11 19.06
C THR A 4 -21.05 -19.27 18.04
N SER A 5 -20.08 -18.47 18.48
CA SER A 5 -19.14 -17.83 17.56
C SER A 5 -18.14 -18.85 17.03
N SER A 6 -18.39 -19.34 15.81
CA SER A 6 -17.45 -20.16 15.04
C SER A 6 -16.21 -19.33 14.70
N SER A 7 -15.12 -19.54 15.44
CA SER A 7 -13.80 -19.00 15.09
C SER A 7 -13.25 -19.79 13.90
N ARG A 8 -13.44 -19.26 12.69
CA ARG A 8 -12.88 -19.82 11.45
C ARG A 8 -11.34 -19.74 11.54
N ARG A 9 -10.69 -20.90 11.56
CA ARG A 9 -9.23 -21.01 11.51
C ARG A 9 -8.74 -20.51 10.14
N VAL A 10 -7.96 -19.44 10.16
CA VAL A 10 -7.23 -18.93 9.00
C VAL A 10 -5.96 -19.74 8.88
N THR A 11 -5.82 -20.53 7.81
CA THR A 11 -4.54 -21.15 7.46
C THR A 11 -3.85 -20.25 6.44
N VAL A 12 -3.00 -19.34 6.93
CA VAL A 12 -2.04 -18.63 6.08
C VAL A 12 -0.88 -19.59 5.85
N VAL A 13 -0.83 -20.18 4.66
CA VAL A 13 0.39 -20.83 4.18
C VAL A 13 1.26 -19.71 3.63
N ASN A 14 2.12 -19.16 4.49
CA ASN A 14 3.16 -18.23 4.07
C ASN A 14 4.29 -19.09 3.48
N ASP A 15 4.22 -19.35 2.17
CA ASP A 15 5.40 -19.80 1.44
C ASP A 15 6.24 -18.55 1.09
N ASP A 16 7.45 -18.52 1.63
CA ASP A 16 8.34 -17.35 1.71
C ASP A 16 8.91 -16.91 0.34
N VAL A 17 8.06 -16.37 -0.53
CA VAL A 17 8.47 -15.53 -1.66
C VAL A 17 8.09 -14.09 -1.34
N VAL A 18 9.06 -13.33 -0.84
CA VAL A 18 8.93 -11.91 -0.52
C VAL A 18 8.37 -11.15 -1.75
N GLY A 19 7.18 -10.57 -1.61
CA GLY A 19 6.65 -9.54 -2.51
C GLY A 19 5.54 -9.93 -3.50
N VAL A 20 5.12 -11.20 -3.58
CA VAL A 20 3.98 -11.60 -4.44
C VAL A 20 2.95 -12.37 -3.60
N VAL A 21 1.82 -11.73 -3.32
CA VAL A 21 0.67 -12.41 -2.69
C VAL A 21 0.04 -13.32 -3.74
N GLN A 22 0.28 -14.63 -3.63
CA GLN A 22 -0.43 -15.63 -4.44
C GLN A 22 -1.85 -15.78 -3.92
N VAL A 23 -2.79 -15.21 -4.66
CA VAL A 23 -4.21 -15.30 -4.35
C VAL A 23 -4.77 -16.56 -5.00
N SER A 24 -5.33 -17.48 -4.20
CA SER A 24 -6.00 -18.68 -4.70
C SER A 24 -7.14 -18.30 -5.66
N GLU A 25 -7.27 -19.04 -6.74
CA GLU A 25 -8.27 -18.79 -7.79
C GLU A 25 -9.71 -18.79 -7.26
N ASN A 26 -9.96 -19.54 -6.18
CA ASN A 26 -11.25 -19.56 -5.47
C ASN A 26 -11.58 -18.21 -4.80
N PHE A 27 -10.57 -17.46 -4.35
CA PHE A 27 -10.76 -16.11 -3.80
C PHE A 27 -11.03 -15.09 -4.90
N VAL A 28 -10.34 -15.20 -6.03
CA VAL A 28 -10.57 -14.35 -7.21
C VAL A 28 -11.99 -14.52 -7.74
N ARG A 29 -12.49 -15.76 -7.78
CA ARG A 29 -13.88 -16.07 -8.20
C ARG A 29 -14.92 -15.46 -7.27
N ARG A 30 -14.67 -15.46 -5.95
CA ARG A 30 -15.55 -14.80 -4.96
C ARG A 30 -15.56 -13.28 -5.07
N LEU A 31 -14.41 -12.66 -5.34
CA LEU A 31 -14.34 -11.20 -5.58
C LEU A 31 -15.10 -10.79 -6.84
N ARG A 32 -15.17 -11.69 -7.84
CA ARG A 32 -15.92 -11.48 -9.08
C ARG A 32 -17.40 -11.84 -9.00
N ALA A 33 -17.88 -12.25 -7.81
CA ALA A 33 -19.25 -12.69 -7.56
C ALA A 33 -19.76 -13.79 -8.52
N GLU A 34 -18.87 -14.68 -8.96
CA GLU A 34 -19.23 -15.84 -9.79
C GLU A 34 -19.79 -16.99 -8.91
N PRO A 35 -20.83 -17.72 -9.34
CA PRO A 35 -21.41 -18.81 -8.55
C PRO A 35 -20.48 -20.04 -8.49
N GLU A 36 -20.31 -20.58 -7.29
CA GLU A 36 -19.48 -21.78 -7.03
C GLU A 36 -20.05 -23.01 -7.75
N LYS A 37 -19.32 -23.59 -8.71
CA LYS A 37 -19.60 -24.94 -9.21
C LYS A 37 -18.97 -25.95 -8.25
N SER A 38 -19.82 -26.58 -7.45
CA SER A 38 -19.46 -27.74 -6.63
C SER A 38 -19.24 -28.96 -7.53
N SER A 39 -17.99 -29.38 -7.69
CA SER A 39 -17.68 -30.76 -8.10
C SER A 39 -17.20 -31.52 -6.86
N ALA A 40 -18.13 -32.26 -6.25
CA ALA A 40 -17.83 -33.25 -5.24
C ALA A 40 -17.24 -34.53 -5.88
N SER A 41 -16.44 -35.23 -5.07
CA SER A 41 -15.93 -36.59 -5.23
C SER A 41 -14.62 -36.74 -6.01
N VAL A 42 -13.51 -36.96 -5.30
CA VAL A 42 -12.96 -38.33 -5.11
C VAL A 42 -12.30 -38.40 -3.72
N ALA A 43 -12.80 -39.31 -2.88
CA ALA A 43 -12.14 -39.81 -1.69
C ALA A 43 -11.24 -41.01 -2.04
N SER A 44 -10.28 -41.31 -1.16
CA SER A 44 -9.24 -42.36 -1.22
C SER A 44 -7.92 -41.84 -1.81
N THR A 45 -6.72 -42.07 -1.25
CA THR A 45 -6.25 -43.17 -0.41
C THR A 45 -5.03 -42.69 0.37
N VAL A 46 -4.92 -43.07 1.64
CA VAL A 46 -3.67 -43.00 2.40
C VAL A 46 -2.67 -43.97 1.76
N GLN A 47 -1.61 -43.45 1.14
CA GLN A 47 -0.39 -44.21 0.92
C GLN A 47 0.81 -43.39 1.36
N GLU A 48 1.39 -43.87 2.46
CA GLU A 48 2.74 -43.61 2.92
C GLU A 48 3.74 -43.92 1.81
N GLN A 49 4.36 -42.90 1.22
CA GLN A 49 5.57 -43.04 0.43
C GLN A 49 6.57 -41.93 0.76
N LYS A 50 7.68 -42.41 1.32
CA LYS A 50 8.96 -41.78 1.64
C LYS A 50 9.47 -40.89 0.49
N PRO A 51 9.99 -39.67 0.74
CA PRO A 51 10.43 -38.79 -0.33
C PRO A 51 11.82 -39.22 -0.82
N VAL A 52 11.92 -39.51 -2.12
CA VAL A 52 13.18 -39.44 -2.87
C VAL A 52 13.20 -38.11 -3.61
N THR A 53 14.26 -37.38 -3.32
CA THR A 53 14.73 -36.14 -3.91
C THR A 53 14.82 -36.23 -5.44
N GLU A 54 14.37 -35.20 -6.15
CA GLU A 54 15.07 -34.70 -7.34
C GLU A 54 14.71 -33.23 -7.59
N GLU A 55 15.76 -32.45 -7.85
CA GLU A 55 15.83 -31.00 -7.83
C GLU A 55 15.26 -30.36 -9.10
N SER A 56 14.60 -29.20 -8.97
CA SER A 56 14.88 -28.00 -9.78
C SER A 56 13.82 -26.91 -9.54
N THR A 57 14.18 -25.92 -8.71
CA THR A 57 13.83 -24.51 -8.96
C THR A 57 14.61 -23.65 -7.98
N SER A 58 15.42 -22.76 -8.54
CA SER A 58 16.35 -21.87 -7.89
C SER A 58 15.64 -20.75 -7.14
N SER A 59 15.06 -21.05 -5.98
CA SER A 59 14.92 -20.06 -4.92
C SER A 59 16.21 -20.09 -4.12
N SER A 60 16.99 -19.03 -4.22
CA SER A 60 18.17 -18.76 -3.40
C SER A 60 17.75 -18.68 -1.93
N ARG A 61 17.56 -19.84 -1.30
CA ARG A 61 17.33 -19.99 0.12
C ARG A 61 18.47 -19.27 0.84
N PHE A 62 18.11 -18.32 1.71
CA PHE A 62 19.05 -17.79 2.69
C PHE A 62 19.48 -18.97 3.56
N VAL A 63 20.69 -19.47 3.33
CA VAL A 63 21.32 -20.44 4.21
C VAL A 63 22.27 -19.63 5.08
N PRO A 64 21.96 -19.40 6.37
CA PRO A 64 22.92 -18.85 7.30
C PRO A 64 24.16 -19.74 7.26
N PHE A 65 25.33 -19.13 7.15
CA PHE A 65 26.58 -19.86 7.23
C PHE A 65 26.70 -20.48 8.63
N THR A 66 26.44 -21.79 8.74
CA THR A 66 26.65 -22.55 9.97
C THR A 66 28.10 -23.02 9.99
N PRO A 67 28.93 -22.55 10.94
CA PRO A 67 30.29 -23.05 11.06
C PRO A 67 30.27 -24.56 11.36
N PRO A 68 31.03 -25.40 10.64
CA PRO A 68 31.16 -26.81 11.00
C PRO A 68 31.83 -26.93 12.38
N GLU A 69 31.27 -27.74 13.28
CA GLU A 69 31.74 -27.92 14.68
C GLU A 69 33.14 -28.55 14.84
N HIS A 70 33.94 -28.66 13.78
CA HIS A 70 35.31 -29.15 13.87
C HIS A 70 36.26 -28.21 13.13
N PHE A 71 36.95 -27.38 13.92
CA PHE A 71 38.11 -26.63 13.47
C PHE A 71 39.13 -27.62 12.92
N SER A 72 39.29 -27.62 11.60
CA SER A 72 40.14 -28.57 10.88
C SER A 72 41.54 -28.65 11.47
N SER A 73 42.03 -29.85 11.71
CA SER A 73 43.30 -30.11 12.40
C SER A 73 44.55 -29.68 11.60
N THR A 74 44.42 -29.40 10.30
CA THR A 74 45.54 -29.04 9.40
C THR A 74 45.46 -27.58 8.90
N LEU A 75 46.62 -26.93 8.73
CA LEU A 75 46.71 -25.52 8.30
C LEU A 75 46.11 -25.26 6.91
N GLU A 76 46.30 -26.17 5.95
CA GLU A 76 45.79 -26.03 4.58
C GLU A 76 44.26 -26.00 4.52
N GLN A 77 43.60 -26.84 5.34
CA GLN A 77 42.15 -26.89 5.41
C GLN A 77 41.57 -25.60 6.00
N ARG A 78 42.26 -25.01 6.97
CA ARG A 78 41.89 -23.70 7.54
C ARG A 78 42.02 -22.58 6.50
N GLN A 79 43.07 -22.59 5.67
CA GLN A 79 43.25 -21.61 4.60
C GLN A 79 42.14 -21.69 3.56
N LYS A 80 41.83 -22.90 3.07
CA LYS A 80 40.73 -23.12 2.11
C LYS A 80 39.40 -22.62 2.65
N TYR A 81 39.09 -22.94 3.92
CA TYR A 81 37.89 -22.44 4.57
C TYR A 81 37.85 -20.92 4.67
N HIS A 82 38.95 -20.26 5.03
CA HIS A 82 39.02 -18.80 5.05
C HIS A 82 38.79 -18.18 3.67
N GLU A 83 39.30 -18.79 2.61
CA GLU A 83 39.08 -18.33 1.24
C GLU A 83 37.61 -18.49 0.80
N GLU A 84 37.00 -19.63 1.11
CA GLU A 84 35.58 -19.88 0.86
C GLU A 84 34.69 -18.91 1.64
N PHE A 85 35.02 -18.68 2.91
CA PHE A 85 34.32 -17.70 3.75
C PHE A 85 34.42 -16.29 3.17
N LYS A 86 35.61 -15.85 2.74
CA LYS A 86 35.78 -14.54 2.09
C LYS A 86 35.00 -14.41 0.78
N LYS A 87 34.93 -15.49 -0.01
CA LYS A 87 34.12 -15.52 -1.24
C LYS A 87 32.62 -15.38 -0.91
N ALA A 88 32.14 -16.11 0.10
CA ALA A 88 30.76 -16.00 0.57
C ALA A 88 30.47 -14.59 1.08
N GLU A 89 31.31 -14.04 1.95
CA GLU A 89 31.18 -12.69 2.49
C GLU A 89 31.10 -11.63 1.37
N LYS A 90 32.01 -11.70 0.39
CA LYS A 90 31.97 -10.78 -0.77
C LYS A 90 30.70 -10.93 -1.59
N SER A 91 30.24 -12.17 -1.82
CA SER A 91 28.98 -12.41 -2.54
C SER A 91 27.77 -11.84 -1.80
N TRP A 92 27.74 -11.95 -0.46
CA TRP A 92 26.67 -11.40 0.35
C TRP A 92 26.70 -9.88 0.38
N GLN A 93 27.87 -9.27 0.55
CA GLN A 93 28.04 -7.82 0.48
C GLN A 93 27.56 -7.26 -0.86
N ASN A 94 27.93 -7.89 -1.97
CA ASN A 94 27.46 -7.49 -3.30
C ASN A 94 25.94 -7.57 -3.42
N ARG A 95 25.33 -8.64 -2.87
CA ARG A 95 23.87 -8.81 -2.92
C ARG A 95 23.13 -7.79 -2.06
N ILE A 96 23.66 -7.46 -0.88
CA ILE A 96 23.12 -6.40 -0.02
C ILE A 96 23.21 -5.06 -0.73
N SER A 97 24.37 -4.73 -1.30
CA SER A 97 24.58 -3.47 -2.03
C SER A 97 23.65 -3.34 -3.25
N GLU A 98 23.44 -4.43 -3.99
CA GLU A 98 22.49 -4.46 -5.10
C GLU A 98 21.05 -4.23 -4.62
N LEU A 99 20.62 -4.90 -3.55
CA LEU A 99 19.29 -4.70 -2.97
C LEU A 99 19.09 -3.29 -2.43
N GLU A 100 20.09 -2.71 -1.77
CA GLU A 100 20.05 -1.32 -1.31
C GLU A 100 19.94 -0.34 -2.48
N SER A 101 20.69 -0.57 -3.56
CA SER A 101 20.60 0.23 -4.79
C SER A 101 19.21 0.15 -5.43
N GLN A 102 18.65 -1.06 -5.57
CA GLN A 102 17.32 -1.27 -6.12
C GLN A 102 16.23 -0.62 -5.26
N ASN A 103 16.28 -0.80 -3.93
CA ASN A 103 15.35 -0.15 -3.02
C ASN A 103 15.44 1.37 -3.08
N ARG A 104 16.66 1.92 -3.19
CA ARG A 104 16.87 3.35 -3.36
C ARG A 104 16.23 3.87 -4.65
N GLN A 105 16.44 3.18 -5.77
CA GLN A 105 15.83 3.56 -7.05
C GLN A 105 14.29 3.50 -6.99
N LEU A 106 13.72 2.48 -6.36
CA LEU A 106 12.27 2.38 -6.16
C LEU A 106 11.74 3.51 -5.28
N PHE A 107 12.45 3.83 -4.20
CA PHE A 107 12.09 4.94 -3.32
C PHE A 107 12.15 6.29 -4.04
N ASP A 108 13.23 6.55 -4.77
CA ASP A 108 13.41 7.78 -5.54
C ASP A 108 12.31 7.91 -6.60
N ALA A 109 12.01 6.85 -7.36
CA ALA A 109 10.93 6.84 -8.34
C ALA A 109 9.53 7.02 -7.70
N ALA A 110 9.29 6.44 -6.52
CA ALA A 110 8.04 6.61 -5.78
C ALA A 110 7.89 8.05 -5.28
N LYS A 111 8.98 8.64 -4.76
CA LYS A 111 9.02 10.03 -4.31
C LYS A 111 8.73 10.99 -5.47
N ASP A 112 9.38 10.82 -6.62
CA ASP A 112 9.14 11.66 -7.80
C ASP A 112 7.69 11.59 -8.28
N LYS A 113 7.09 10.40 -8.27
CA LYS A 113 5.67 10.23 -8.61
C LYS A 113 4.78 10.92 -7.60
N PHE A 114 5.06 10.78 -6.31
CA PHE A 114 4.30 11.41 -5.25
C PHE A 114 4.34 12.95 -5.37
N GLU A 115 5.54 13.52 -5.53
CA GLU A 115 5.71 14.97 -5.72
C GLU A 115 4.94 15.46 -6.95
N LYS A 116 5.01 14.75 -8.08
CA LYS A 116 4.22 15.09 -9.28
C LYS A 116 2.72 15.06 -9.00
N THR A 117 2.23 13.99 -8.35
CA THR A 117 0.80 13.90 -8.01
C THR A 117 0.36 14.99 -7.04
N LEU A 118 1.21 15.40 -6.09
CA LEU A 118 0.92 16.52 -5.20
C LEU A 118 0.79 17.82 -6.00
N THR A 119 1.74 18.11 -6.90
CA THR A 119 1.69 19.32 -7.72
C THR A 119 0.43 19.36 -8.60
N GLU A 120 0.05 18.23 -9.20
CA GLU A 120 -1.16 18.13 -10.03
C GLU A 120 -2.44 18.36 -9.20
N VAL A 121 -2.51 17.79 -8.00
CA VAL A 121 -3.65 18.00 -7.08
C VAL A 121 -3.71 19.45 -6.60
N GLU A 122 -2.56 20.04 -6.27
CA GLU A 122 -2.49 21.44 -5.85
C GLU A 122 -2.96 22.39 -6.96
N GLU A 123 -2.54 22.15 -8.20
CA GLU A 123 -2.95 22.96 -9.35
C GLU A 123 -4.44 22.81 -9.68
N ASN A 124 -4.93 21.58 -9.74
CA ASN A 124 -6.29 21.30 -10.19
C ASN A 124 -7.35 21.53 -9.11
N HIS A 125 -7.03 21.25 -7.85
CA HIS A 125 -8.01 21.28 -6.77
C HIS A 125 -7.76 22.39 -5.78
N VAL A 126 -6.52 22.61 -5.35
CA VAL A 126 -6.25 23.59 -4.29
C VAL A 126 -6.38 25.02 -4.84
N LYS A 127 -5.65 25.38 -5.89
CA LYS A 127 -5.72 26.73 -6.49
C LYS A 127 -7.12 27.09 -7.01
N ASN A 128 -7.85 26.12 -7.56
CA ASN A 128 -9.22 26.34 -8.04
C ASN A 128 -10.26 26.37 -6.91
N SER A 129 -10.00 25.76 -5.74
CA SER A 129 -10.93 25.76 -4.60
C SER A 129 -10.96 27.08 -3.81
N PHE A 130 -9.92 27.90 -3.90
CA PHE A 130 -9.79 29.14 -3.12
C PHE A 130 -10.36 30.39 -3.78
N ALA A 131 -10.99 30.27 -4.96
CA ALA A 131 -11.69 31.42 -5.54
C ALA A 131 -12.82 31.85 -4.58
N PRO A 132 -12.80 33.10 -4.06
CA PRO A 132 -13.79 33.55 -3.09
C PRO A 132 -15.18 33.47 -3.70
N VAL A 133 -16.11 32.88 -2.96
CA VAL A 133 -17.50 32.72 -3.40
C VAL A 133 -18.22 34.07 -3.21
N CYS A 134 -18.67 34.66 -4.32
CA CYS A 134 -19.47 35.89 -4.33
C CYS A 134 -18.78 37.12 -3.67
N PRO A 135 -17.56 37.50 -4.09
CA PRO A 135 -16.76 38.55 -3.43
C PRO A 135 -17.45 39.92 -3.40
N ASP A 136 -18.17 40.29 -4.47
CA ASP A 136 -18.87 41.57 -4.55
C ASP A 136 -20.02 41.67 -3.53
N LYS A 137 -20.74 40.57 -3.31
CA LYS A 137 -21.85 40.50 -2.36
C LYS A 137 -21.34 40.45 -0.93
N GLU A 138 -20.24 39.75 -0.67
CA GLU A 138 -19.55 39.77 0.62
C GLU A 138 -19.15 41.20 1.01
N GLN A 139 -18.54 41.96 0.09
CA GLN A 139 -18.18 43.35 0.32
C GLN A 139 -19.38 44.25 0.60
N GLN A 140 -20.52 44.04 -0.08
CA GLN A 140 -21.76 44.78 0.17
C GLN A 140 -22.31 44.55 1.58
N VAL A 141 -22.30 43.29 2.04
CA VAL A 141 -22.71 42.94 3.42
C VAL A 141 -21.79 43.60 4.45
N LEU A 142 -20.48 43.47 4.27
CA LEU A 142 -19.48 44.06 5.17
C LEU A 142 -19.61 45.58 5.22
N LYS A 143 -19.83 46.22 4.07
CA LYS A 143 -20.04 47.67 3.98
C LYS A 143 -21.30 48.07 4.75
N CYS A 144 -22.43 47.38 4.54
CA CYS A 144 -23.68 47.71 5.22
C CYS A 144 -23.56 47.61 6.74
N TYR A 145 -22.93 46.56 7.26
CA TYR A 145 -22.74 46.42 8.71
C TYR A 145 -21.82 47.49 9.31
N LYS A 146 -20.79 47.93 8.57
CA LYS A 146 -19.93 49.05 8.98
C LYS A 146 -20.71 50.36 9.06
N GLU A 147 -21.65 50.58 8.14
CA GLU A 147 -22.50 51.78 8.11
C GLU A 147 -23.65 51.72 9.13
N ASN A 148 -24.14 50.52 9.48
CA ASN A 148 -25.31 50.30 10.35
C ASN A 148 -24.96 49.55 11.65
N THR A 149 -23.90 49.98 12.36
CA THR A 149 -23.39 49.29 13.56
C THR A 149 -24.42 49.12 14.68
N LYS A 150 -25.33 50.10 14.86
CA LYS A 150 -26.39 50.06 15.89
C LYS A 150 -27.66 49.35 15.44
N PHE A 151 -27.85 49.18 14.13
CA PHE A 151 -29.08 48.64 13.53
C PHE A 151 -28.75 47.62 12.42
N PRO A 152 -28.09 46.49 12.75
CA PRO A 152 -27.62 45.53 11.76
C PRO A 152 -28.75 44.87 10.95
N LEU A 153 -29.99 44.88 11.45
CA LEU A 153 -31.16 44.33 10.75
C LEU A 153 -31.52 45.10 9.47
N ASN A 154 -31.07 46.36 9.33
CA ASN A 154 -31.23 47.14 8.09
C ASN A 154 -30.48 46.49 6.92
N CYS A 155 -29.45 45.68 7.20
CA CYS A 155 -28.65 44.97 6.19
C CYS A 155 -29.27 43.64 5.74
N SER A 156 -30.51 43.35 6.12
CA SER A 156 -31.17 42.08 5.80
C SER A 156 -31.31 41.82 4.30
N ARG A 157 -31.28 42.87 3.47
CA ARG A 157 -31.35 42.74 2.01
C ARG A 157 -30.01 42.28 1.44
N GLU A 158 -28.92 42.94 1.84
CA GLU A 158 -27.56 42.64 1.41
C GLU A 158 -27.15 41.22 1.82
N VAL A 159 -27.56 40.79 3.03
CA VAL A 159 -27.33 39.43 3.53
C VAL A 159 -28.10 38.40 2.71
N ARG A 160 -29.36 38.66 2.35
CA ARG A 160 -30.15 37.77 1.48
C ARG A 160 -29.50 37.63 0.11
N ASP A 161 -29.10 38.73 -0.51
CA ASP A 161 -28.41 38.72 -1.80
C ASP A 161 -27.11 37.89 -1.77
N PHE A 162 -26.36 37.95 -0.66
CA PHE A 162 -25.16 37.14 -0.47
C PHE A 162 -25.51 35.65 -0.33
N ILE A 163 -26.48 35.30 0.51
CA ILE A 163 -26.94 33.92 0.70
C ILE A 163 -27.43 33.32 -0.61
N ASP A 164 -28.26 34.05 -1.38
CA ASP A 164 -28.78 33.59 -2.68
C ASP A 164 -27.65 33.34 -3.68
N CYS A 165 -26.60 34.16 -3.65
CA CYS A 165 -25.43 33.97 -4.50
C CYS A 165 -24.66 32.70 -4.10
N VAL A 166 -24.40 32.50 -2.80
CA VAL A 166 -23.71 31.32 -2.28
C VAL A 166 -24.50 30.05 -2.60
N GLU A 167 -25.83 30.07 -2.42
CA GLU A 167 -26.68 28.92 -2.68
C GLU A 167 -26.70 28.57 -4.18
N LYS A 168 -26.74 29.57 -5.08
CA LYS A 168 -26.61 29.33 -6.53
C LYS A 168 -25.28 28.67 -6.89
N VAL A 169 -24.17 29.13 -6.30
CA VAL A 169 -22.84 28.54 -6.52
C VAL A 169 -22.81 27.11 -6.00
N ARG A 170 -23.34 26.86 -4.79
CA ARG A 170 -23.46 25.53 -4.20
C ARG A 170 -24.27 24.58 -5.09
N MET A 171 -25.44 25.02 -5.55
CA MET A 171 -26.30 24.22 -6.43
C MET A 171 -25.61 23.90 -7.76
N THR A 172 -24.87 24.86 -8.33
CA THR A 172 -24.10 24.65 -9.56
C THR A 172 -22.96 23.64 -9.34
N ALA A 173 -22.25 23.73 -8.21
CA ALA A 173 -21.16 22.82 -7.87
C ALA A 173 -21.63 21.38 -7.62
N LEU A 174 -22.82 21.19 -7.04
CA LEU A 174 -23.42 19.88 -6.79
C LEU A 174 -24.09 19.25 -8.03
N SER A 175 -24.35 20.04 -9.08
CA SER A 175 -24.99 19.59 -10.32
C SER A 175 -24.02 19.13 -11.41
N LYS A 176 -22.71 19.30 -11.19
CA LYS A 176 -21.63 18.82 -12.06
C LYS A 176 -21.12 17.48 -11.58
#